data_AF-A0A930YMZ3-F1
#
_entry.id   AF-A0A930YMZ3-F1
#
_cell.length_a   1.000
_cell.length_b   1.000
_cell.length_c   1.000
_cell.angle_alpha   90.00
_cell.angle_beta   90.00
_cell.angle_gamma   90.00
#
_symmetry.space_group_name_H-M   'P 1'
#
loop_
_entity.id
_entity.type
_entity.pdbx_description
1 polymer ?
#
loop_
_entity_poly.entity_id
_entity_poly.type
_entity_poly.pdbx_seq_one_letter_code
_entity_poly.pdbx_strand_id
1 'polypeptide(L)'
;MDAVIAFYTSTDPKITLSTKLLEVVFVLIGLVAIYAGISNFRDKTNAKRIGTGVFWTMLGLLFIVGKWIPSEWTGVGLIVMLLPAVFKQVGRGEDVIKPTEEEMSLAYTSVGNKIFLASFSIGVFALLFAFFFPKISTLVGLTVGVFVGCGILLAMRPGVNTPKLFLDDSRRMLDIVGPLVMLPTLLSILGATFTAAGVGEVISHLVGAVIPEGNL
;
A
#
# COMPACT_ATOMS: atom_id res chain seq x y z
N MET A 1 -3.95 23.16 -10.28
CA MET A 1 -4.30 23.51 -8.89
C MET A 1 -5.81 23.57 -8.72
N ASP A 2 -6.53 24.18 -9.67
CA ASP A 2 -7.99 24.36 -9.61
C ASP A 2 -8.79 23.06 -9.52
N ALA A 3 -8.40 22.00 -10.25
CA ALA A 3 -9.08 20.71 -10.19
C ALA A 3 -9.01 20.04 -8.80
N VAL A 4 -7.86 20.15 -8.12
CA VAL A 4 -7.66 19.58 -6.78
C VAL A 4 -8.51 20.32 -5.76
N ILE A 5 -8.46 21.65 -5.79
CA ILE A 5 -9.27 22.50 -4.90
C ILE A 5 -10.75 22.22 -5.17
N ALA A 6 -11.18 22.21 -6.42
CA ALA A 6 -12.56 21.92 -6.82
C ALA A 6 -13.03 20.56 -6.32
N PHE A 7 -12.20 19.51 -6.37
CA PHE A 7 -12.58 18.20 -5.86
C PHE A 7 -12.80 18.20 -4.34
N TYR A 8 -11.90 18.81 -3.56
CA TYR A 8 -12.04 18.86 -2.11
C TYR A 8 -13.17 19.79 -1.66
N THR A 9 -13.47 20.86 -2.40
CA THR A 9 -14.58 21.79 -2.12
C THR A 9 -15.90 21.40 -2.78
N SER A 10 -15.90 20.39 -3.68
CA SER A 10 -17.11 19.98 -4.39
C SER A 10 -18.21 19.53 -3.44
N THR A 11 -19.43 19.99 -3.74
CA THR A 11 -20.69 19.59 -3.10
C THR A 11 -21.46 18.56 -3.95
N ASP A 12 -20.86 18.06 -5.04
CA ASP A 12 -21.45 17.00 -5.87
C ASP A 12 -21.70 15.75 -5.00
N PRO A 13 -22.95 15.24 -4.93
CA PRO A 13 -23.28 14.02 -4.19
C PRO A 13 -22.45 12.79 -4.60
N LYS A 14 -21.91 12.77 -5.82
CA LYS A 14 -21.01 11.71 -6.31
C LYS A 14 -19.62 11.75 -5.66
N ILE A 15 -19.15 12.93 -5.23
CA ILE A 15 -17.88 13.10 -4.54
C ILE A 15 -18.13 13.03 -3.03
N THR A 16 -18.19 11.80 -2.53
CA THR A 16 -18.43 11.55 -1.12
C THR A 16 -17.24 11.95 -0.24
N LEU A 17 -17.51 12.17 1.05
CA LEU A 17 -16.44 12.33 2.05
C LEU A 17 -15.46 11.16 2.03
N SER A 18 -15.95 9.93 1.86
CA SER A 18 -15.13 8.72 1.74
C SER A 18 -14.11 8.84 0.60
N THR A 19 -14.56 9.27 -0.58
CA THR A 19 -13.70 9.47 -1.75
C THR A 19 -12.64 10.54 -1.50
N LYS A 20 -12.98 11.62 -0.79
CA LYS A 20 -12.01 12.68 -0.44
C LYS A 20 -10.96 12.18 0.55
N LEU A 21 -11.37 11.44 1.58
CA LEU A 21 -10.46 10.85 2.57
C LEU A 21 -9.56 9.77 1.94
N LEU A 22 -10.09 8.94 1.06
CA LEU A 22 -9.32 7.96 0.31
C LEU A 22 -8.21 8.60 -0.53
N GLU A 23 -8.49 9.73 -1.17
CA GLU A 23 -7.47 10.47 -1.92
C GLU A 23 -6.30 10.87 -1.01
N VAL A 24 -6.59 11.35 0.20
CA VAL A 24 -5.55 11.68 1.20
C VAL A 24 -4.73 10.44 1.56
N VAL A 25 -5.39 9.29 1.76
CA VAL A 25 -4.71 8.02 2.05
C VAL A 25 -3.80 7.61 0.89
N PHE A 26 -4.26 7.70 -0.35
CA PHE A 26 -3.44 7.40 -1.53
C PHE A 26 -2.25 8.33 -1.66
N VAL A 27 -2.42 9.62 -1.37
CA VAL A 27 -1.28 10.55 -1.32
C VAL A 27 -0.26 10.11 -0.27
N LEU A 28 -0.69 9.71 0.93
CA LEU A 28 0.22 9.21 1.97
C LEU A 28 0.98 7.95 1.55
N ILE A 29 0.27 6.97 0.98
CA ILE A 29 0.90 5.75 0.43
C ILE A 29 1.91 6.11 -0.66
N GLY A 30 1.53 7.04 -1.54
CA GLY A 30 2.39 7.48 -2.63
C GLY A 30 3.65 8.19 -2.14
N LEU A 31 3.57 8.99 -1.08
CA LEU A 31 4.72 9.63 -0.45
C LEU A 31 5.67 8.59 0.16
N VAL A 32 5.16 7.55 0.82
CA VAL A 32 5.99 6.45 1.34
C VAL A 32 6.67 5.68 0.21
N ALA A 33 5.97 5.41 -0.89
CA ALA A 33 6.55 4.76 -2.07
C ALA A 33 7.62 5.64 -2.75
N ILE A 34 7.38 6.95 -2.89
CA ILE A 34 8.39 7.89 -3.41
C ILE A 34 9.61 7.92 -2.49
N TYR A 35 9.42 7.94 -1.17
CA TYR A 35 10.51 7.86 -0.22
C TYR A 35 11.34 6.59 -0.41
N ALA A 36 10.70 5.43 -0.57
CA ALA A 36 11.37 4.17 -0.86
C ALA A 36 12.13 4.22 -2.20
N GLY A 37 11.56 4.83 -3.24
CA GLY A 37 12.21 5.01 -4.54
C GLY A 37 13.44 5.92 -4.49
N ILE A 38 13.32 7.09 -3.87
CA ILE A 38 14.44 8.04 -3.67
C ILE A 38 15.56 7.39 -2.85
N SER A 39 15.20 6.66 -1.80
CA SER A 39 16.15 5.96 -0.95
C SER A 39 16.88 4.86 -1.72
N ASN A 40 16.18 4.11 -2.58
CA ASN A 40 16.81 3.12 -3.45
C ASN A 40 17.74 3.73 -4.48
N PHE A 41 17.38 4.85 -5.12
CA PHE A 41 18.30 5.55 -6.04
C PHE A 41 19.64 5.91 -5.37
N ARG A 42 19.59 6.26 -4.07
CA ARG A 42 20.76 6.64 -3.27
C ARG A 42 21.53 5.46 -2.71
N ASP A 43 20.93 4.28 -2.69
CA ASP A 43 21.53 3.07 -2.13
C ASP A 43 22.56 2.48 -3.09
N LYS A 44 23.84 2.62 -2.73
CA LYS A 44 24.96 2.09 -3.53
C LYS A 44 25.16 0.59 -3.34
N THR A 45 24.59 -0.01 -2.30
CA THR A 45 24.68 -1.45 -2.03
C THR A 45 23.69 -2.24 -2.89
N ASN A 46 22.64 -1.57 -3.39
CA ASN A 46 21.66 -2.18 -4.28
C ASN A 46 22.16 -2.20 -5.74
N ALA A 47 22.53 -3.38 -6.23
CA ALA A 47 22.94 -3.58 -7.63
C ALA A 47 21.84 -3.19 -8.64
N LYS A 48 20.57 -3.21 -8.23
CA LYS A 48 19.38 -2.88 -9.03
C LYS A 48 18.76 -1.53 -8.68
N ARG A 49 19.51 -0.66 -7.98
CA ARG A 49 19.05 0.64 -7.45
C ARG A 49 18.23 1.49 -8.41
N ILE A 50 18.59 1.53 -9.69
CA ILE A 50 17.90 2.34 -10.71
C ILE A 50 16.52 1.74 -10.99
N GLY A 51 16.44 0.43 -11.24
CA GLY A 51 15.17 -0.24 -11.51
C GLY A 51 14.23 -0.21 -10.30
N THR A 52 14.75 -0.49 -9.11
CA THR A 52 13.99 -0.38 -7.86
C THR A 52 13.52 1.05 -7.60
N GLY A 53 14.39 2.04 -7.81
CA GLY A 53 14.06 3.45 -7.66
C GLY A 53 12.94 3.89 -8.61
N VAL A 54 13.05 3.55 -9.90
CA VAL A 54 12.03 3.87 -10.91
C VAL A 54 10.69 3.21 -10.55
N PHE A 55 10.72 1.93 -10.17
CA PHE A 55 9.51 1.19 -9.78
C PHE A 55 8.76 1.89 -8.65
N TRP A 56 9.41 2.14 -7.51
CA TRP A 56 8.75 2.73 -6.34
C TRP A 56 8.39 4.19 -6.52
N THR A 57 9.23 4.98 -7.18
CA THR A 57 8.92 6.39 -7.46
C THR A 57 7.73 6.50 -8.41
N MET A 58 7.68 5.70 -9.48
CA MET A 58 6.55 5.73 -10.42
C MET A 58 5.27 5.22 -9.76
N LEU A 59 5.34 4.16 -8.94
CA LEU A 59 4.20 3.69 -8.15
C LEU A 59 3.65 4.82 -7.27
N GLY A 60 4.52 5.52 -6.55
CA GLY A 60 4.09 6.59 -5.66
C GLY A 60 3.54 7.81 -6.40
N LEU A 61 4.09 8.15 -7.56
CA LEU A 61 3.53 9.18 -8.44
C LEU A 61 2.13 8.78 -8.91
N LEU A 62 1.93 7.55 -9.36
CA LEU A 62 0.61 7.09 -9.81
C LEU A 62 -0.44 7.16 -8.69
N PHE A 63 -0.07 6.88 -7.44
CA PHE A 63 -0.96 7.04 -6.29
C PHE A 63 -1.32 8.52 -6.00
N ILE A 64 -0.40 9.46 -6.22
CA ILE A 64 -0.62 10.89 -5.93
C ILE A 64 -1.34 11.60 -7.08
N VAL A 65 -0.86 11.40 -8.32
CA VAL A 65 -1.31 12.16 -9.49
C VAL A 65 -2.25 11.39 -10.41
N GLY A 66 -2.38 10.07 -10.26
CA GLY A 66 -3.07 9.21 -11.23
C GLY A 66 -4.54 9.57 -11.51
N LYS A 67 -5.23 10.16 -10.52
CA LYS A 67 -6.60 10.66 -10.69
C LYS A 67 -6.70 11.95 -11.49
N TRP A 68 -5.63 12.74 -11.46
CA TRP A 68 -5.58 14.10 -11.97
C TRP A 68 -5.03 14.18 -13.40
N ILE A 69 -4.52 13.08 -13.92
CA ILE A 69 -3.97 12.97 -15.27
C ILE A 69 -4.87 12.07 -16.14
N PRO A 70 -4.87 12.26 -17.47
CA PRO A 70 -5.63 11.41 -18.39
C PRO A 70 -5.22 9.93 -18.27
N SER A 71 -6.16 9.03 -18.57
CA SER A 71 -5.97 7.58 -18.41
C SER A 71 -4.84 7.03 -19.30
N GLU A 72 -4.59 7.67 -20.44
CA GLU A 72 -3.48 7.34 -21.35
C GLU A 72 -2.13 7.55 -20.65
N TRP A 73 -1.96 8.68 -19.95
CA TRP A 73 -0.74 8.99 -19.21
C TRP A 73 -0.56 8.11 -17.97
N THR A 74 -1.66 7.79 -17.29
CA THR A 74 -1.66 6.78 -16.21
C THR A 74 -1.19 5.42 -16.75
N GLY A 75 -1.68 5.01 -17.93
CA GLY A 75 -1.26 3.79 -18.61
C GLY A 75 0.23 3.79 -18.97
N VAL A 76 0.75 4.89 -19.52
CA VAL A 76 2.18 5.05 -19.81
C VAL A 76 3.01 4.95 -18.51
N GLY A 77 2.58 5.62 -17.45
CA GLY A 77 3.23 5.54 -16.13
C GLY A 77 3.25 4.11 -15.58
N LEU A 78 2.15 3.37 -15.71
CA LEU A 78 2.07 1.96 -15.33
C LEU A 78 3.05 1.10 -16.12
N ILE A 79 3.18 1.31 -17.43
CA ILE A 79 4.17 0.59 -18.25
C ILE A 79 5.59 0.88 -17.73
N VAL A 80 5.94 2.16 -17.56
CA VAL A 80 7.27 2.56 -17.05
C VAL A 80 7.56 1.95 -15.68
N MET A 81 6.56 1.92 -14.79
CA MET A 81 6.65 1.29 -13.48
C MET A 81 6.89 -0.22 -13.60
N LEU A 82 6.22 -0.91 -14.52
CA LEU A 82 6.28 -2.37 -14.64
C LEU A 82 7.56 -2.87 -15.33
N LEU A 83 8.17 -2.10 -16.22
CA LEU A 83 9.38 -2.52 -16.95
C LEU A 83 10.49 -3.02 -16.00
N PRO A 84 10.88 -2.29 -14.93
CA PRO A 84 11.83 -2.81 -13.95
C PRO A 84 11.43 -4.15 -13.33
N ALA A 85 10.15 -4.34 -13.00
CA ALA A 85 9.68 -5.59 -12.39
C ALA A 85 9.78 -6.77 -13.38
N VAL A 86 9.37 -6.56 -14.64
CA VAL A 86 9.42 -7.57 -15.72
C VAL A 86 10.84 -8.00 -16.00
N PHE A 87 11.79 -7.05 -16.09
CA PHE A 87 13.20 -7.35 -16.30
C PHE A 87 13.93 -7.81 -15.03
N LYS A 88 13.20 -8.11 -13.94
CA LYS A 88 13.74 -8.50 -12.64
C LYS A 88 14.78 -7.49 -12.10
N GLN A 89 14.61 -6.21 -12.44
CA GLN A 89 15.41 -5.07 -12.00
C GLN A 89 14.87 -4.40 -10.73
N VAL A 90 13.99 -5.08 -9.99
CA VAL A 90 13.61 -4.68 -8.63
C VAL A 90 14.29 -5.63 -7.65
N GLY A 91 14.98 -5.07 -6.66
CA GLY A 91 15.70 -5.78 -5.62
C GLY A 91 16.10 -4.86 -4.48
N ARG A 92 16.64 -5.46 -3.42
CA ARG A 92 17.06 -4.79 -2.18
C ARG A 92 18.57 -4.58 -2.10
N GLY A 93 18.97 -3.51 -1.43
CA GLY A 93 20.35 -3.33 -0.95
C GLY A 93 20.65 -4.16 0.30
N GLU A 94 21.80 -3.88 0.92
CA GLU A 94 22.16 -4.43 2.21
C GLU A 94 21.21 -3.92 3.31
N ASP A 95 20.83 -4.82 4.21
CA ASP A 95 19.87 -4.54 5.27
C ASP A 95 20.59 -3.96 6.51
N VAL A 96 21.00 -2.69 6.41
CA VAL A 96 21.80 -2.00 7.44
C VAL A 96 20.99 -1.58 8.67
N ILE A 97 19.66 -1.68 8.58
CA ILE A 97 18.71 -1.23 9.62
C ILE A 97 18.15 -2.45 10.38
N LYS A 98 18.59 -3.66 10.01
CA LYS A 98 18.25 -4.88 10.75
C LYS A 98 18.73 -4.74 12.21
N PRO A 99 17.84 -4.88 13.20
CA PRO A 99 18.25 -4.83 14.60
C PRO A 99 19.25 -5.95 14.91
N THR A 100 20.28 -5.60 15.67
CA THR A 100 21.21 -6.56 16.26
C THR A 100 20.51 -7.42 17.32
N GLU A 101 21.09 -8.57 17.66
CA GLU A 101 20.53 -9.44 18.72
C GLU A 101 20.43 -8.72 20.06
N GLU A 102 21.41 -7.88 20.38
CA GLU A 102 21.42 -7.07 21.61
C GLU A 102 20.29 -6.03 21.61
N GLU A 103 20.11 -5.28 20.51
CA GLU A 103 19.00 -4.33 20.37
C GLU A 103 17.63 -5.01 20.46
N MET A 104 17.51 -6.20 19.90
CA MET A 104 16.29 -7.01 19.95
C MET A 104 15.98 -7.47 21.38
N SER A 105 16.99 -7.93 22.12
CA SER A 105 16.85 -8.32 23.53
C SER A 105 16.46 -7.12 24.39
N LEU A 106 17.11 -5.96 24.21
CA LEU A 106 16.78 -4.73 24.95
C LEU A 106 15.37 -4.23 24.60
N ALA A 107 14.97 -4.30 23.34
CA ALA A 107 13.61 -3.97 22.91
C ALA A 107 12.57 -4.91 23.56
N TYR A 108 12.86 -6.21 23.62
CA TYR A 108 11.98 -7.19 24.25
C TYR A 108 11.84 -6.96 25.75
N THR A 109 12.93 -6.72 26.47
CA THR A 109 12.88 -6.46 27.93
C THR A 109 12.16 -5.15 28.25
N SER A 110 12.27 -4.13 27.40
CA SER A 110 11.64 -2.82 27.64
C SER A 110 10.16 -2.76 27.22
N VAL A 111 9.79 -3.37 26.10
CA VAL A 111 8.43 -3.28 25.53
C VAL A 111 7.62 -4.55 25.78
N GLY A 112 8.27 -5.72 25.68
CA GLY A 112 7.64 -7.03 25.78
C GLY A 112 6.44 -7.18 24.85
N ASN A 113 5.40 -7.86 25.31
CA ASN A 113 4.18 -8.11 24.55
C ASN A 113 3.34 -6.85 24.25
N LYS A 114 3.69 -5.69 24.82
CA LYS A 114 2.92 -4.46 24.58
C LYS A 114 3.03 -3.96 23.14
N ILE A 115 4.05 -4.40 22.38
CA ILE A 115 4.19 -4.12 20.94
C ILE A 115 2.97 -4.56 20.12
N PHE A 116 2.24 -5.58 20.59
CA PHE A 116 1.00 -6.03 19.96
C PHE A 116 -0.09 -4.97 19.97
N LEU A 117 -0.08 -4.02 20.92
CA LEU A 117 -1.08 -2.95 20.98
C LEU A 117 -1.04 -2.09 19.71
N ALA A 118 0.14 -1.87 19.14
CA ALA A 118 0.31 -1.12 17.89
C ALA A 118 -0.17 -1.89 16.66
N SER A 119 -0.01 -3.22 16.63
CA SER A 119 -0.57 -4.04 15.54
C SER A 119 -2.07 -4.21 15.68
N PHE A 120 -2.56 -4.35 16.91
CA PHE A 120 -3.97 -4.51 17.23
C PHE A 120 -4.77 -3.25 16.93
N SER A 121 -4.19 -2.05 17.11
CA SER A 121 -4.87 -0.79 16.76
C SER A 121 -5.30 -0.75 15.29
N ILE A 122 -4.52 -1.31 14.37
CA ILE A 122 -4.86 -1.35 12.94
C ILE A 122 -6.19 -2.11 12.73
N GLY A 123 -6.32 -3.30 13.33
CA GLY A 123 -7.53 -4.12 13.24
C GLY A 123 -8.73 -3.49 13.95
N VAL A 124 -8.53 -2.94 15.15
CA VAL A 124 -9.60 -2.28 15.92
C VAL A 124 -10.17 -1.10 15.15
N PHE A 125 -9.33 -0.19 14.67
CA PHE A 125 -9.82 0.99 13.94
C PHE A 125 -10.45 0.62 12.59
N ALA A 126 -9.97 -0.43 11.91
CA ALA A 126 -10.63 -0.95 10.72
C ALA A 126 -12.06 -1.43 11.02
N LEU A 127 -12.25 -2.22 12.08
CA LEU A 127 -13.57 -2.70 12.51
C LEU A 127 -14.47 -1.56 12.98
N LEU A 128 -13.94 -0.61 13.76
CA LEU A 128 -14.70 0.57 14.19
C LEU A 128 -15.23 1.36 12.99
N PHE A 129 -14.40 1.58 11.97
CA PHE A 129 -14.86 2.26 10.75
C PHE A 129 -15.87 1.42 9.96
N ALA A 130 -15.67 0.10 9.87
CA ALA A 130 -16.61 -0.79 9.19
C ALA A 130 -18.00 -0.78 9.85
N PHE A 131 -18.07 -0.82 11.19
CA PHE A 131 -19.34 -0.90 11.91
C PHE A 131 -20.02 0.47 12.11
N PHE A 132 -19.27 1.49 12.49
CA PHE A 132 -19.82 2.81 12.85
C PHE A 132 -19.86 3.79 11.68
N PHE A 133 -19.04 3.59 10.66
CA PHE A 133 -18.94 4.48 9.49
C PHE A 133 -18.99 3.69 8.16
N PRO A 134 -20.02 2.88 7.89
CA PRO A 134 -20.07 1.95 6.74
C PRO A 134 -20.01 2.65 5.37
N LYS A 135 -20.27 3.97 5.31
CA LYS A 135 -20.14 4.78 4.09
C LYS A 135 -18.71 5.25 3.83
N ILE A 136 -17.82 5.17 4.83
CA ILE A 136 -16.41 5.51 4.73
C ILE A 136 -15.63 4.22 4.46
N SER A 137 -14.68 4.28 3.53
CA SER A 137 -13.84 3.13 3.23
C SER A 137 -13.07 2.68 4.46
N THR A 138 -13.07 1.36 4.71
CA THR A 138 -12.29 0.72 5.77
C THR A 138 -10.80 1.04 5.67
N LEU A 139 -10.29 1.37 4.48
CA LEU A 139 -8.90 1.78 4.28
C LEU A 139 -8.55 3.09 5.03
N VAL A 140 -9.51 4.00 5.19
CA VAL A 140 -9.34 5.19 6.01
C VAL A 140 -9.20 4.80 7.49
N GLY A 141 -10.03 3.88 7.98
CA GLY A 141 -9.94 3.35 9.34
C GLY A 141 -8.61 2.64 9.60
N LEU A 142 -8.15 1.83 8.66
CA LEU A 142 -6.80 1.22 8.70
C LEU A 142 -5.71 2.27 8.83
N THR A 143 -5.79 3.35 8.04
CA THR A 143 -4.82 4.45 8.06
C THR A 143 -4.77 5.14 9.42
N VAL A 144 -5.94 5.42 10.03
CA VAL A 144 -6.02 5.95 11.40
C VAL A 144 -5.37 4.98 12.38
N GLY A 145 -5.67 3.69 12.27
CA GLY A 145 -5.09 2.64 13.11
C GLY A 145 -3.57 2.54 13.01
N VAL A 146 -2.99 2.76 11.82
CA VAL A 146 -1.54 2.84 11.60
C VAL A 146 -0.94 4.04 12.34
N PHE A 147 -1.51 5.23 12.22
CA PHE A 147 -0.99 6.41 12.92
C PHE A 147 -1.11 6.29 14.44
N VAL A 148 -2.21 5.72 14.94
CA VAL A 148 -2.36 5.41 16.36
C VAL A 148 -1.31 4.39 16.79
N GLY A 149 -1.06 3.36 15.99
CA GLY A 149 0.01 2.38 16.22
C GLY A 149 1.40 3.02 16.28
N CYS A 150 1.71 3.91 15.34
CA CYS A 150 2.93 4.71 15.37
C CYS A 150 3.04 5.54 16.67
N GLY A 151 1.96 6.20 17.09
CA GLY A 151 1.93 6.97 18.34
C GLY A 151 2.19 6.09 19.57
N ILE A 152 1.58 4.90 19.62
CA ILE A 152 1.81 3.91 20.67
C ILE A 152 3.29 3.49 20.71
N LEU A 153 3.88 3.18 19.56
CA LEU A 153 5.30 2.80 19.48
C LEU A 153 6.23 3.94 19.91
N LEU A 154 5.96 5.18 19.48
CA LEU A 154 6.74 6.35 19.90
C LEU A 154 6.67 6.55 21.42
N ALA A 155 5.50 6.37 22.03
CA ALA A 155 5.32 6.48 23.47
C ALA A 155 6.01 5.35 24.26
N MET A 156 6.14 4.15 23.68
CA MET A 156 6.78 3.00 24.34
C MET A 156 8.31 3.13 24.46
N ARG A 157 8.97 3.72 23.45
CA ARG A 157 10.43 3.96 23.47
C ARG A 157 10.77 5.33 22.90
N PRO A 158 10.48 6.41 23.64
CA PRO A 158 10.81 7.76 23.20
C PRO A 158 12.32 7.90 22.99
N GLY A 159 12.72 8.52 21.88
CA GLY A 159 14.13 8.73 21.51
C GLY A 159 14.78 7.60 20.70
N VAL A 160 14.28 6.36 20.83
CA VAL A 160 14.70 5.24 19.97
C VAL A 160 13.76 5.12 18.76
N ASN A 161 12.45 5.09 19.03
CA ASN A 161 11.46 5.10 17.97
C ASN A 161 11.34 6.53 17.43
N THR A 162 11.63 6.70 16.14
CA THR A 162 11.53 7.99 15.45
C THR A 162 10.68 7.84 14.20
N PRO A 163 10.01 8.91 13.72
CA PRO A 163 9.27 8.84 12.46
C PRO A 163 10.14 8.41 11.27
N LYS A 164 11.43 8.77 11.30
CA LYS A 164 12.39 8.33 10.28
C LYS A 164 12.59 6.81 10.31
N LEU A 165 12.73 6.21 11.50
CA LEU A 165 12.83 4.76 11.65
C LEU A 165 11.62 4.03 11.04
N PHE A 166 10.41 4.57 11.22
CA PHE A 166 9.21 3.95 10.61
C PHE A 166 9.23 4.01 9.08
N LEU A 167 9.71 5.12 8.49
CA LEU A 167 9.85 5.25 7.04
C LEU A 167 10.95 4.32 6.50
N ASP A 168 12.07 4.24 7.21
CA ASP A 168 13.18 3.34 6.91
C ASP A 168 12.76 1.86 6.99
N ASP A 169 12.00 1.47 8.01
CA ASP A 169 11.41 0.12 8.14
C ASP A 169 10.36 -0.16 7.07
N SER A 170 9.53 0.83 6.73
CA SER A 170 8.55 0.72 5.64
C SER A 170 9.26 0.48 4.30
N ARG A 171 10.32 1.23 4.01
CA ARG A 171 11.17 1.01 2.84
C ARG A 171 11.76 -0.40 2.85
N ARG A 172 12.35 -0.82 3.97
CA ARG A 172 12.95 -2.14 4.12
C ARG A 172 11.93 -3.25 3.82
N MET A 173 10.72 -3.15 4.37
CA MET A 173 9.62 -4.07 4.06
C MET A 173 9.26 -4.07 2.58
N LEU A 174 9.12 -2.89 1.95
CA LEU A 174 8.85 -2.78 0.52
C LEU A 174 9.97 -3.42 -0.32
N ASP A 175 11.24 -3.21 0.01
CA ASP A 175 12.37 -3.79 -0.73
C ASP A 175 12.47 -5.32 -0.57
N ILE A 176 12.08 -5.86 0.59
CA ILE A 176 12.03 -7.30 0.85
C ILE A 176 10.91 -7.97 0.05
N VAL A 177 9.71 -7.41 0.10
CA VAL A 177 8.54 -7.96 -0.62
C VAL A 177 8.63 -7.69 -2.12
N GLY A 178 9.22 -6.55 -2.49
CA GLY A 178 9.38 -6.10 -3.87
C GLY A 178 8.03 -5.86 -4.56
N PRO A 179 7.96 -6.08 -5.88
CA PRO A 179 6.73 -5.90 -6.66
C PRO A 179 5.56 -6.80 -6.20
N LEU A 180 5.84 -7.85 -5.43
CA LEU A 180 4.82 -8.79 -4.95
C LEU A 180 3.81 -8.14 -4.00
N VAL A 181 4.15 -6.99 -3.40
CA VAL A 181 3.22 -6.25 -2.52
C VAL A 181 1.93 -5.85 -3.25
N MET A 182 2.01 -5.71 -4.58
CA MET A 182 0.87 -5.34 -5.43
C MET A 182 0.01 -6.54 -5.85
N LEU A 183 0.44 -7.79 -5.59
CA LEU A 183 -0.27 -8.98 -6.06
C LEU A 183 -1.74 -9.01 -5.63
N PRO A 184 -2.12 -8.75 -4.36
CA PRO A 184 -3.54 -8.78 -3.96
C PRO A 184 -4.37 -7.77 -4.75
N THR A 185 -3.84 -6.58 -4.99
CA THR A 185 -4.51 -5.53 -5.77
C THR A 185 -4.64 -5.92 -7.24
N LEU A 186 -3.58 -6.48 -7.83
CA LEU A 186 -3.62 -6.96 -9.22
C LEU A 186 -4.64 -8.08 -9.40
N LEU A 187 -4.71 -9.03 -8.46
CA LEU A 187 -5.70 -10.11 -8.48
C LEU A 187 -7.13 -9.59 -8.32
N SER A 188 -7.33 -8.57 -7.48
CA SER A 188 -8.63 -7.89 -7.33
C SER A 188 -9.07 -7.23 -8.64
N ILE A 189 -8.17 -6.47 -9.29
CA ILE A 189 -8.44 -5.83 -10.58
C ILE A 189 -8.69 -6.88 -11.67
N LEU A 190 -7.92 -7.96 -11.70
CA LEU A 190 -8.11 -9.05 -12.65
C LEU A 190 -9.48 -9.72 -12.49
N GLY A 191 -9.88 -9.99 -11.25
CA GLY A 191 -11.21 -10.54 -10.93
C GLY A 191 -12.34 -9.63 -11.42
N ALA A 192 -12.27 -8.33 -11.11
CA ALA A 192 -13.24 -7.35 -11.59
C ALA A 192 -13.29 -7.27 -13.13
N THR A 193 -12.13 -7.37 -13.79
CA THR A 193 -12.02 -7.35 -15.25
C THR A 193 -12.63 -8.62 -15.86
N PHE A 194 -12.41 -9.79 -15.27
CA PHE A 194 -13.00 -11.06 -15.71
C PHE A 194 -14.52 -11.08 -15.54
N THR A 195 -15.03 -10.54 -14.43
CA THR A 195 -16.47 -10.34 -14.25
C THR A 195 -17.04 -9.42 -15.32
N ALA A 196 -16.40 -8.28 -15.58
CA ALA A 196 -16.85 -7.35 -16.62
C ALA A 196 -16.78 -7.95 -18.03
N ALA A 197 -15.83 -8.85 -18.29
CA ALA A 197 -15.66 -9.53 -19.57
C ALA A 197 -16.57 -10.76 -19.75
N GLY A 198 -17.41 -11.10 -18.77
CA GLY A 198 -18.32 -12.24 -18.85
C GLY A 198 -17.62 -13.61 -18.75
N VAL A 199 -16.41 -13.65 -18.21
CA VAL A 199 -15.61 -14.89 -18.10
C VAL A 199 -16.30 -15.89 -17.16
N GLY A 200 -16.99 -15.39 -16.13
CA GLY A 200 -17.72 -16.24 -15.17
C GLY A 200 -18.82 -17.05 -15.84
N GLU A 201 -19.58 -16.43 -16.74
CA GLU A 201 -20.67 -17.05 -17.49
C GLU A 201 -20.15 -18.14 -18.43
N VAL A 202 -19.04 -17.87 -19.13
CA VAL A 202 -18.38 -18.86 -20.01
C VAL A 202 -17.91 -20.07 -19.22
N ILE A 203 -17.27 -19.86 -18.07
CA ILE A 203 -16.82 -20.96 -17.21
C ILE A 203 -18.01 -21.75 -16.65
N SER A 204 -19.07 -21.07 -16.20
CA SER A 204 -20.28 -21.71 -15.68
C SER A 204 -20.95 -22.60 -16.72
N HIS A 205 -21.03 -22.16 -17.98
CA HIS A 205 -21.58 -22.97 -19.07
C HIS A 205 -20.70 -24.18 -19.39
N LEU A 206 -19.37 -24.01 -19.40
CA LEU A 206 -18.43 -25.10 -19.67
C LEU A 206 -18.47 -26.18 -18.58
N VAL A 207 -18.51 -25.76 -17.31
CA VAL A 207 -18.58 -26.68 -16.17
C VAL A 207 -19.94 -27.35 -16.11
N GLY A 208 -21.04 -26.62 -16.37
CA GLY A 208 -22.39 -27.19 -16.44
C GLY A 208 -22.57 -28.23 -17.55
N ALA A 209 -21.77 -28.19 -18.61
CA ALA A 209 -21.75 -29.22 -19.65
C ALA A 209 -21.07 -30.54 -19.19
N VAL A 210 -20.19 -30.48 -18.18
CA VAL A 210 -19.47 -31.64 -17.63
C VAL A 210 -20.13 -32.17 -16.35
N ILE A 211 -20.71 -31.28 -15.54
CA ILE A 211 -21.40 -31.59 -14.29
C ILE A 211 -22.88 -31.23 -14.48
N PRO A 212 -23.77 -32.22 -14.70
CA PRO A 212 -25.18 -31.97 -14.89
C PRO A 212 -25.80 -31.26 -13.69
N GLU A 213 -26.76 -30.38 -13.95
CA GLU A 213 -27.53 -29.72 -12.90
C GLU A 213 -28.27 -30.77 -12.04
N GLY A 214 -28.09 -30.71 -10.71
CA GLY A 214 -28.78 -31.59 -9.75
C GLY A 214 -27.92 -32.60 -8.98
N ASN A 215 -26.58 -32.50 -9.00
CA ASN A 215 -25.70 -33.38 -8.19
C ASN A 215 -25.25 -32.78 -6.84
N LEU A 216 -26.13 -32.01 -6.18
CA LEU A 216 -26.03 -31.60 -4.77
C LEU A 216 -27.25 -32.12 -4.01
#